data_AF-A0A2E5M9Q6-F1
#
_entry.id   AF-A0A2E5M9Q6-F1
#
_cell.length_a   1.000
_cell.length_b   1.000
_cell.length_c   1.000
_cell.angle_alpha   90.00
_cell.angle_beta   90.00
_cell.angle_gamma   90.00
#
_symmetry.space_group_name_H-M   'P 1'
#
loop_
_entity.id
_entity.type
_entity.pdbx_description
1 polymer ?
#
loop_
_entity_poly.entity_id
_entity_poly.type
_entity_poly.pdbx_seq_one_letter_code
_entity_poly.pdbx_strand_id
1 'polypeptide(L)'
;MWVILAPLGHAVGTAWDLVHPDAFDWRQRAHRHSVAADLISRISLLAAVIPAQSPAQVASLKATEAEIEALGSAATPRQRSRLYLSRAYQHRRLIELLEDMLTQLRCVRGAAQISAEMLCWVEVSVLLMDEETLDISLTVLRQSRMIPRDEDMPTAAQDPKVWYSEYGRGVVRNIIRPYLQSRSSQPECDSDA
;
A
#
# COMPACT_ATOMS: atom_id res chain seq x y z
N MET A 1 -17.55 31.29 -35.69
CA MET A 1 -17.90 31.03 -34.27
C MET A 1 -17.97 29.51 -34.11
N TRP A 2 -16.90 28.88 -33.64
CA TRP A 2 -16.87 27.43 -33.41
C TRP A 2 -17.14 27.19 -31.93
N VAL A 3 -18.29 26.56 -31.65
CA VAL A 3 -18.59 26.02 -30.33
C VAL A 3 -17.77 24.75 -30.19
N ILE A 4 -16.66 24.82 -29.46
CA ILE A 4 -15.96 23.63 -29.00
C ILE A 4 -16.78 23.09 -27.83
N LEU A 5 -17.56 22.05 -28.09
CA LEU A 5 -18.10 21.17 -27.05
C LEU A 5 -16.91 20.55 -26.32
N ALA A 6 -16.63 21.00 -25.11
CA ALA A 6 -15.72 20.32 -24.21
C ALA A 6 -16.22 18.88 -24.01
N PRO A 7 -15.37 17.85 -24.15
CA PRO A 7 -15.78 16.51 -23.76
C PRO A 7 -16.08 16.55 -22.26
N LEU A 8 -17.20 15.95 -21.86
CA LEU A 8 -17.55 15.69 -20.46
C LEU A 8 -16.39 14.90 -19.83
N GLY A 9 -15.47 15.64 -19.22
CA GLY A 9 -14.28 15.12 -18.59
C GLY A 9 -14.70 14.23 -17.44
N HIS A 10 -14.49 12.92 -17.58
CA HIS A 10 -14.52 12.04 -16.43
C HIS A 10 -13.36 12.50 -15.55
N ALA A 11 -13.67 12.99 -14.34
CA ALA A 11 -12.61 13.36 -13.40
C ALA A 11 -11.75 12.12 -13.16
N VAL A 12 -10.48 12.20 -13.57
CA VAL A 12 -9.51 11.13 -13.39
C VAL A 12 -8.99 11.26 -11.97
N GLY A 13 -9.52 10.44 -11.06
CA GLY A 13 -9.07 10.44 -9.66
C GLY A 13 -7.60 10.01 -9.55
N THR A 14 -6.82 10.68 -8.70
CA THR A 14 -5.41 10.38 -8.43
C THR A 14 -5.21 10.03 -6.95
N ALA A 15 -4.08 9.43 -6.58
CA ALA A 15 -3.76 9.19 -5.17
C ALA A 15 -3.80 10.48 -4.33
N TRP A 16 -3.59 11.65 -4.96
CA TRP A 16 -3.69 12.94 -4.28
C TRP A 16 -5.09 13.26 -3.76
N ASP A 17 -6.13 12.73 -4.40
CA ASP A 17 -7.52 12.89 -3.97
C ASP A 17 -7.81 12.17 -2.65
N LEU A 18 -6.93 11.25 -2.23
CA LEU A 18 -7.00 10.64 -0.90
C LEU A 18 -6.51 11.58 0.20
N VAL A 19 -5.67 12.56 -0.14
CA VAL A 19 -5.09 13.54 0.79
C VAL A 19 -5.88 14.84 0.78
N HIS A 20 -6.27 15.31 -0.41
CA HIS A 20 -7.04 16.55 -0.64
C HIS A 20 -8.31 16.23 -1.47
N PRO A 21 -9.40 15.81 -0.82
CA PRO A 21 -10.56 15.23 -1.51
C PRO A 21 -11.53 16.27 -2.08
N ASP A 22 -11.04 17.34 -2.72
CA ASP A 22 -11.88 18.46 -3.17
C ASP A 22 -12.98 18.02 -4.17
N ALA A 23 -12.70 17.01 -4.99
CA ALA A 23 -13.63 16.47 -6.00
C ALA A 23 -13.82 14.93 -5.93
N PHE A 24 -13.36 14.29 -4.85
CA PHE A 24 -13.38 12.83 -4.75
C PHE A 24 -14.76 12.28 -4.36
N ASP A 25 -15.46 11.71 -5.34
CA ASP A 25 -16.69 10.93 -5.07
C ASP A 25 -16.39 9.43 -4.90
N TRP A 26 -16.47 8.95 -3.67
CA TRP A 26 -16.26 7.53 -3.33
C TRP A 26 -17.31 6.60 -3.92
N ARG A 27 -18.52 7.08 -4.25
CA ARG A 27 -19.60 6.24 -4.80
C ARG A 27 -19.29 5.83 -6.24
N GLN A 28 -18.56 6.68 -6.95
CA GLN A 28 -18.18 6.44 -8.33
C GLN A 28 -17.05 5.41 -8.41
N ARG A 29 -17.39 4.25 -8.99
CA ARG A 29 -16.41 3.19 -9.27
C ARG A 29 -15.23 3.71 -10.11
N ALA A 30 -15.51 4.60 -11.06
CA ALA A 30 -14.48 5.21 -11.91
C ALA A 30 -13.43 5.95 -11.09
N HIS A 31 -13.82 6.78 -10.10
CA HIS A 31 -12.89 7.48 -9.23
C HIS A 31 -12.03 6.51 -8.42
N ARG A 32 -12.66 5.54 -7.73
CA ARG A 32 -11.92 4.54 -6.94
C ARG A 32 -10.92 3.77 -7.79
N HIS A 33 -11.34 3.29 -8.96
CA HIS A 33 -10.47 2.58 -9.88
C HIS A 33 -9.32 3.44 -10.44
N SER A 34 -9.57 4.73 -10.66
CA SER A 34 -8.55 5.68 -11.12
C SER A 34 -7.49 5.91 -10.03
N VAL A 35 -7.92 6.13 -8.79
CA VAL A 35 -7.02 6.23 -7.63
C VAL A 35 -6.20 4.95 -7.47
N ALA A 36 -6.83 3.77 -7.58
CA ALA A 36 -6.13 2.50 -7.51
C ALA A 36 -5.08 2.34 -8.63
N ALA A 37 -5.40 2.80 -9.85
CA ALA A 37 -4.45 2.77 -10.96
C ALA A 37 -3.25 3.70 -10.72
N ASP A 38 -3.46 4.90 -10.17
CA ASP A 38 -2.36 5.80 -9.82
C ASP A 38 -1.47 5.22 -8.70
N LEU A 39 -2.08 4.64 -7.65
CA LEU A 39 -1.34 3.95 -6.59
C LEU A 39 -0.52 2.77 -7.13
N ILE A 40 -1.08 1.97 -8.06
CA ILE A 40 -0.33 0.88 -8.74
C ILE A 40 0.89 1.45 -9.44
N SER A 41 0.73 2.55 -10.19
CA SER A 41 1.83 3.18 -10.91
C SER A 41 2.94 3.61 -9.96
N ARG A 42 2.60 4.30 -8.87
CA ARG A 42 3.55 4.79 -7.85
C ARG A 42 4.30 3.64 -7.18
N ILE A 43 3.58 2.61 -6.73
CA ILE A 43 4.17 1.45 -6.06
C ILE A 43 5.04 0.64 -7.03
N SER A 44 4.63 0.53 -8.30
CA SER A 44 5.44 -0.15 -9.32
C SER A 44 6.74 0.59 -9.62
N LEU A 45 6.74 1.93 -9.59
CA LEU A 45 7.95 2.73 -9.74
C LEU A 45 8.92 2.50 -8.57
N LEU A 46 8.41 2.42 -7.34
CA LEU A 46 9.23 2.08 -6.17
C LEU A 46 9.75 0.64 -6.25
N ALA A 47 8.90 -0.32 -6.64
CA ALA A 47 9.31 -1.71 -6.81
C ALA A 47 10.42 -1.86 -7.88
N ALA A 48 10.36 -1.08 -8.96
CA ALA A 48 11.32 -1.15 -10.06
C ALA A 48 12.75 -0.71 -9.68
N VAL A 49 12.91 0.12 -8.64
CA VAL A 49 14.24 0.53 -8.17
C VAL A 49 14.85 -0.45 -7.16
N ILE A 50 14.05 -1.39 -6.64
CA ILE A 50 14.50 -2.39 -5.67
C ILE A 50 15.03 -3.60 -6.44
N PRO A 51 16.30 -3.98 -6.27
CA PRO A 51 16.85 -5.14 -6.95
C PRO A 51 16.14 -6.41 -6.49
N ALA A 52 15.92 -7.37 -7.39
CA ALA A 52 15.39 -8.67 -7.03
C ALA A 52 16.36 -9.41 -6.08
N GLN A 53 15.82 -10.09 -5.07
CA GLN A 53 16.61 -10.94 -4.19
C GLN A 53 16.94 -12.26 -4.89
N SER A 54 18.18 -12.73 -4.80
CA SER A 54 18.58 -13.98 -5.47
C SER A 54 17.96 -15.20 -4.78
N PRO A 55 17.67 -16.30 -5.49
CA PRO A 55 17.12 -17.52 -4.89
C PRO A 55 17.98 -18.06 -3.73
N ALA A 56 19.30 -17.93 -3.83
CA ALA A 56 20.23 -18.33 -2.77
C ALA A 56 20.12 -17.44 -1.52
N GLN A 57 19.94 -16.13 -1.69
CA GLN A 57 19.71 -15.21 -0.57
C GLN A 57 18.38 -15.52 0.13
N VAL A 58 17.33 -15.78 -0.65
CA VAL A 58 16.01 -16.18 -0.12
C VAL A 58 16.12 -17.49 0.67
N ALA A 59 16.78 -18.51 0.11
CA ALA A 59 16.95 -19.80 0.77
C ALA A 59 17.75 -19.68 2.08
N SER A 60 18.83 -18.90 2.07
CA SER A 60 19.63 -18.63 3.28
C SER A 60 18.81 -17.92 4.35
N LEU A 61 18.02 -16.92 3.98
CA LEU A 61 17.18 -16.19 4.91
C LEU A 61 16.11 -17.10 5.53
N LYS A 62 15.43 -17.92 4.71
CA LYS A 62 14.43 -18.89 5.20
C LYS A 62 15.03 -19.90 6.17
N ALA A 63 16.26 -20.36 5.92
CA ALA A 63 16.96 -21.23 6.85
C ALA A 63 17.23 -20.54 8.20
N THR A 64 17.65 -19.27 8.18
CA THR A 64 17.85 -18.48 9.41
C THR A 64 16.54 -18.20 10.13
N GLU A 65 15.45 -17.90 9.42
CA GLU A 65 14.11 -17.74 10.00
C GLU A 65 13.67 -19.02 10.72
N ALA A 66 13.80 -20.17 10.05
CA ALA A 66 13.45 -21.47 10.62
C ALA A 66 14.31 -21.84 11.84
N GLU A 67 15.60 -21.51 11.83
CA GLU A 67 16.48 -21.72 12.99
C GLU A 67 16.03 -20.89 14.21
N ILE A 68 15.71 -19.61 14.00
CA ILE A 68 15.22 -18.73 15.06
C ILE A 68 13.83 -19.15 15.55
N GLU A 69 12.96 -19.59 14.66
CA GLU A 69 11.63 -20.10 15.00
C GLU A 69 11.71 -21.40 15.82
N ALA A 70 12.57 -22.34 15.41
CA ALA A 70 12.79 -23.60 16.13
C ALA A 70 13.34 -23.40 17.55
N LEU A 71 14.10 -22.33 17.78
CA LEU A 71 14.55 -21.93 19.11
C LEU A 71 13.41 -21.40 19.99
N GLY A 72 12.29 -20.94 19.40
CA GLY A 72 11.12 -20.48 20.15
C GLY A 72 11.47 -19.45 21.24
N SER A 73 11.09 -19.73 22.48
CA SER A 73 11.42 -18.89 23.65
C SER A 73 12.89 -18.92 24.06
N ALA A 74 13.67 -19.90 23.59
CA ALA A 74 15.12 -19.97 23.84
C ALA A 74 15.93 -19.04 22.93
N ALA A 75 15.33 -18.50 21.86
CA ALA A 75 15.96 -17.47 21.03
C ALA A 75 16.15 -16.18 21.83
N THR A 76 17.40 -15.73 21.98
CA THR A 76 17.69 -14.47 22.68
C THR A 76 17.08 -13.28 21.93
N PRO A 77 16.70 -12.19 22.63
CA PRO A 77 16.26 -10.95 21.99
C PRO A 77 17.27 -10.45 20.95
N ARG A 78 18.57 -10.59 21.24
CA ARG A 78 19.65 -10.19 20.32
C ARG A 78 19.66 -11.01 19.03
N GLN A 79 19.42 -12.32 19.09
CA GLN A 79 19.32 -13.16 17.89
C GLN A 79 18.14 -12.74 17.02
N ARG A 80 16.97 -12.53 17.63
CA ARG A 80 15.77 -12.05 16.93
C ARG A 80 16.00 -10.69 16.29
N SER A 81 16.50 -9.72 17.06
CA SER A 81 16.80 -8.38 16.54
C SER A 81 17.83 -8.41 15.41
N ARG A 82 18.83 -9.31 15.48
CA ARG A 82 19.82 -9.45 14.41
C ARG A 82 19.21 -9.94 13.10
N LEU A 83 18.27 -10.89 13.16
CA LEU A 83 17.50 -11.34 12.00
C LEU A 83 16.63 -10.20 11.47
N TYR A 84 15.79 -9.63 12.33
CA TYR A 84 14.80 -8.63 11.92
C TYR A 84 15.44 -7.34 11.41
N LEU A 85 16.61 -6.92 11.92
CA LEU A 85 17.33 -5.75 11.41
C LEU A 85 18.33 -6.10 10.30
N SER A 86 18.42 -7.37 9.87
CA SER A 86 19.33 -7.76 8.82
C SER A 86 18.90 -7.19 7.47
N ARG A 87 19.87 -6.83 6.64
CA ARG A 87 19.63 -6.37 5.27
C ARG A 87 18.82 -7.38 4.45
N ALA A 88 19.10 -8.67 4.57
CA ALA A 88 18.39 -9.71 3.82
C ALA A 88 16.91 -9.77 4.19
N TYR A 89 16.61 -9.72 5.50
CA TYR A 89 15.24 -9.74 6.01
C TYR A 89 14.46 -8.49 5.58
N GLN A 90 15.03 -7.30 5.80
CA GLN A 90 14.41 -6.03 5.43
C GLN A 90 14.20 -5.90 3.91
N HIS A 91 15.14 -6.40 3.10
CA HIS A 91 15.00 -6.46 1.65
C HIS A 91 13.82 -7.34 1.22
N ARG A 92 13.70 -8.55 1.81
CA ARG A 92 12.58 -9.46 1.51
C ARG A 92 11.24 -8.88 1.96
N ARG A 93 11.19 -8.35 3.18
CA ARG A 93 9.98 -7.77 3.76
C ARG A 93 9.45 -6.60 2.93
N LEU A 94 10.33 -5.74 2.40
CA LEU A 94 9.91 -4.67 1.50
C LEU A 94 9.34 -5.20 0.18
N ILE A 95 9.98 -6.21 -0.42
CA ILE A 95 9.48 -6.82 -1.66
C ILE A 95 8.08 -7.41 -1.41
N GLU A 96 7.92 -8.21 -0.36
CA GLU A 96 6.64 -8.82 0.01
C GLU A 96 5.56 -7.74 0.24
N LEU A 97 5.88 -6.69 1.00
CA LEU A 97 4.95 -5.59 1.25
C LEU A 97 4.48 -4.89 -0.04
N LEU A 98 5.41 -4.58 -0.96
CA LEU A 98 5.06 -3.92 -2.23
C LEU A 98 4.27 -4.85 -3.16
N GLU A 99 4.61 -6.14 -3.20
CA GLU A 99 3.86 -7.15 -3.95
C GLU A 99 2.43 -7.32 -3.41
N ASP A 100 2.26 -7.34 -2.09
CA ASP A 100 0.95 -7.40 -1.44
C ASP A 100 0.14 -6.15 -1.76
N MET A 101 0.71 -4.95 -1.65
CA MET A 101 0.04 -3.70 -2.03
C MET A 101 -0.45 -3.74 -3.49
N LEU A 102 0.42 -4.17 -4.41
CA LEU A 102 0.07 -4.29 -5.83
C LEU A 102 -1.02 -5.33 -6.07
N THR A 103 -0.98 -6.46 -5.36
CA THR A 103 -1.99 -7.51 -5.44
C THR A 103 -3.34 -7.01 -4.98
N GLN A 104 -3.41 -6.31 -3.84
CA GLN A 104 -4.67 -5.79 -3.32
C GLN A 104 -5.23 -4.65 -4.18
N LEU A 105 -4.38 -3.78 -4.73
CA LEU A 105 -4.82 -2.76 -5.68
C LEU A 105 -5.34 -3.37 -7.00
N ARG A 106 -4.73 -4.47 -7.47
CA ARG A 106 -5.28 -5.23 -8.61
C ARG A 106 -6.60 -5.89 -8.25
N CYS A 107 -6.77 -6.39 -7.02
CA CYS A 107 -8.05 -6.88 -6.54
C CYS A 107 -9.13 -5.78 -6.61
N VAL A 108 -8.86 -4.57 -6.11
CA VAL A 108 -9.79 -3.43 -6.20
C VAL A 108 -10.29 -3.26 -7.64
N ARG A 109 -9.37 -3.27 -8.62
CA ARG A 109 -9.73 -3.10 -10.03
C ARG A 109 -10.48 -4.29 -10.62
N GLY A 110 -10.23 -5.50 -10.12
CA GLY A 110 -10.84 -6.75 -10.58
C GLY A 110 -12.13 -7.16 -9.86
N ALA A 111 -12.50 -6.48 -8.76
CA ALA A 111 -13.63 -6.87 -7.93
C ALA A 111 -14.96 -6.79 -8.71
N ALA A 112 -15.79 -7.83 -8.60
CA ALA A 112 -17.07 -7.89 -9.32
C ALA A 112 -18.12 -6.92 -8.73
N GLN A 113 -18.07 -6.66 -7.42
CA GLN A 113 -19.06 -5.89 -6.69
C GLN A 113 -18.43 -5.07 -5.55
N ILE A 114 -19.14 -4.03 -5.09
CA ILE A 114 -18.58 -3.02 -4.19
C ILE A 114 -18.09 -3.58 -2.86
N SER A 115 -18.76 -4.55 -2.24
CA SER A 115 -18.32 -5.11 -0.96
C SER A 115 -16.98 -5.84 -1.09
N ALA A 116 -16.73 -6.56 -2.18
CA ALA A 116 -15.45 -7.22 -2.46
C ALA A 116 -14.36 -6.17 -2.75
N GLU A 117 -14.72 -5.11 -3.48
CA GLU A 117 -13.82 -3.97 -3.69
C GLU A 117 -13.44 -3.32 -2.36
N MET A 118 -14.39 -3.14 -1.44
CA MET A 118 -14.15 -2.55 -0.12
C MET A 118 -13.24 -3.42 0.76
N LEU A 119 -13.36 -4.76 0.70
CA LEU A 119 -12.43 -5.65 1.38
C LEU A 119 -10.99 -5.43 0.88
N CYS A 120 -10.81 -5.34 -0.43
CA CYS A 120 -9.49 -5.07 -1.00
C CYS A 120 -8.99 -3.65 -0.67
N TRP A 121 -9.87 -2.65 -0.57
CA TRP A 121 -9.50 -1.34 -0.05
C TRP A 121 -9.07 -1.35 1.43
N VAL A 122 -9.71 -2.17 2.26
CA VAL A 122 -9.30 -2.36 3.67
C VAL A 122 -7.88 -2.91 3.71
N GLU A 123 -7.60 -3.98 2.97
CA GLU A 123 -6.25 -4.56 2.90
C GLU A 123 -5.21 -3.56 2.38
N VAL A 124 -5.53 -2.83 1.30
CA VAL A 124 -4.68 -1.74 0.79
C VAL A 124 -4.39 -0.70 1.89
N SER A 125 -5.41 -0.31 2.67
CA SER A 125 -5.22 0.70 3.72
C SER A 125 -4.29 0.23 4.84
N VAL A 126 -4.39 -1.06 5.23
CA VAL A 126 -3.52 -1.65 6.26
C VAL A 126 -2.07 -1.69 5.77
N LEU A 127 -1.84 -2.18 4.55
CA LEU A 127 -0.51 -2.29 3.97
C LEU A 127 0.14 -0.90 3.78
N LEU A 128 -0.61 0.07 3.27
CA LEU A 128 -0.15 1.46 3.11
C LEU A 128 0.18 2.14 4.43
N MET A 129 -0.45 1.72 5.53
CA MET A 129 -0.21 2.26 6.87
C MET A 129 0.93 1.55 7.62
N ASP A 130 1.58 0.54 7.04
CA ASP A 130 2.78 -0.11 7.62
C ASP A 130 4.04 0.77 7.42
N GLU A 131 4.00 1.95 8.04
CA GLU A 131 5.05 2.97 7.96
C GLU A 131 6.37 2.46 8.55
N GLU A 132 6.31 1.69 9.63
CA GLU A 132 7.50 1.12 10.28
C GLU A 132 8.25 0.20 9.32
N THR A 133 7.55 -0.73 8.66
CA THR A 133 8.19 -1.63 7.70
C THR A 133 8.79 -0.87 6.52
N LEU A 134 8.04 0.09 5.95
CA LEU A 134 8.53 0.92 4.85
C LEU A 134 9.78 1.70 5.25
N ASP A 135 9.74 2.40 6.38
CA ASP A 135 10.84 3.25 6.83
C ASP A 135 12.10 2.44 7.14
N ILE A 136 11.99 1.39 7.95
CA ILE A 136 13.14 0.56 8.33
C ILE A 136 13.73 -0.09 7.08
N SER A 137 12.89 -0.66 6.20
CA SER A 137 13.39 -1.37 5.04
C SER A 137 14.10 -0.45 4.05
N LEU A 138 13.47 0.68 3.70
CA LEU A 138 14.05 1.66 2.79
C LEU A 138 15.34 2.25 3.35
N THR A 139 15.36 2.56 4.65
CA THR A 139 16.55 3.06 5.33
C THR A 139 17.72 2.06 5.25
N VAL A 140 17.47 0.78 5.57
CA VAL A 140 18.50 -0.27 5.51
C VAL A 140 19.00 -0.51 4.09
N LEU A 141 18.11 -0.51 3.08
CA LEU A 141 18.46 -0.67 1.67
C LEU A 141 19.27 0.52 1.13
N ARG A 142 18.91 1.76 1.51
CA ARG A 142 19.66 2.98 1.15
C ARG A 142 21.06 2.98 1.79
N GLN A 143 21.14 2.68 3.09
CA GLN A 143 22.42 2.62 3.81
C GLN A 143 23.37 1.57 3.23
N SER A 144 22.81 0.47 2.71
CA SER A 144 23.57 -0.59 2.04
C SER A 144 23.81 -0.34 0.54
N ARG A 145 23.41 0.83 0.01
CA ARG A 145 23.53 1.22 -1.40
C ARG A 145 22.86 0.23 -2.37
N MET A 146 21.83 -0.47 -1.92
CA MET A 146 21.05 -1.38 -2.77
C MET A 146 19.99 -0.64 -3.59
N ILE A 147 19.54 0.52 -3.11
CA ILE A 147 18.67 1.44 -3.83
C ILE A 147 19.28 2.85 -3.82
N PRO A 148 18.91 3.72 -4.78
CA PRO A 148 19.38 5.11 -4.82
C PRO A 148 19.03 5.87 -3.55
N ARG A 149 19.73 6.98 -3.32
CA ARG A 149 19.29 7.96 -2.30
C ARG A 149 17.97 8.57 -2.75
N ASP A 150 17.27 9.14 -1.79
CA ASP A 150 15.93 9.64 -2.05
C ASP A 150 15.89 10.78 -3.07
N GLU A 151 16.85 11.69 -2.98
CA GLU A 151 17.07 12.80 -3.92
C GLU A 151 17.29 12.33 -5.38
N ASP A 152 17.74 11.09 -5.57
CA ASP A 152 18.01 10.49 -6.87
C ASP A 152 16.84 9.62 -7.39
N MET A 153 15.76 9.47 -6.62
CA MET A 153 14.58 8.71 -7.04
C MET A 153 13.60 9.54 -7.88
N PRO A 154 12.84 8.91 -8.80
CA PRO A 154 11.73 9.57 -9.47
C PRO A 154 10.79 10.21 -8.45
N THR A 155 10.28 11.42 -8.69
CA THR A 155 9.43 12.15 -7.72
C THR A 155 8.25 11.33 -7.20
N ALA A 156 7.64 10.48 -8.04
CA ALA A 156 6.53 9.61 -7.64
C ALA A 156 6.94 8.41 -6.76
N ALA A 157 8.24 8.16 -6.61
CA ALA A 157 8.86 7.08 -5.84
C ALA A 157 9.80 7.56 -4.72
N GLN A 158 9.98 8.88 -4.54
CA GLN A 158 10.69 9.51 -3.42
C GLN A 158 10.06 9.13 -2.06
N ASP A 159 10.79 9.38 -0.96
CA ASP A 159 10.60 8.74 0.33
C ASP A 159 9.15 8.91 0.76
N PRO A 160 8.38 7.83 0.74
CA PRO A 160 6.95 7.93 0.89
C PRO A 160 6.56 8.02 2.37
N LYS A 161 7.50 8.32 3.27
CA LYS A 161 7.32 8.35 4.73
C LYS A 161 6.02 9.04 5.12
N VAL A 162 5.70 10.14 4.43
CA VAL A 162 4.45 10.85 4.62
C VAL A 162 3.37 10.40 3.63
N TRP A 163 3.71 10.06 2.39
CA TRP A 163 2.70 9.84 1.36
C TRP A 163 1.96 8.52 1.43
N TYR A 164 2.62 7.37 1.65
CA TYR A 164 1.90 6.08 1.67
C TYR A 164 1.00 5.95 2.89
N SER A 165 1.48 6.34 4.06
CA SER A 165 0.66 6.33 5.28
C SER A 165 -0.52 7.30 5.16
N GLU A 166 -0.33 8.49 4.58
CA GLU A 166 -1.44 9.41 4.30
C GLU A 166 -2.41 8.89 3.23
N TYR A 167 -1.93 8.18 2.20
CA TYR A 167 -2.82 7.50 1.27
C TYR A 167 -3.64 6.41 1.98
N GLY A 168 -3.03 5.61 2.86
CA GLY A 168 -3.74 4.61 3.66
C GLY A 168 -4.81 5.24 4.56
N ARG A 169 -4.47 6.32 5.26
CA ARG A 169 -5.44 7.12 6.05
C ARG A 169 -6.54 7.71 5.16
N GLY A 170 -6.18 8.17 3.96
CA GLY A 170 -7.11 8.71 2.97
C GLY A 170 -8.08 7.67 2.42
N VAL A 171 -7.63 6.43 2.19
CA VAL A 171 -8.52 5.30 1.85
C VAL A 171 -9.54 5.07 2.96
N VAL A 172 -9.10 5.05 4.22
CA VAL A 172 -10.02 4.90 5.37
C VAL A 172 -11.01 6.06 5.43
N ARG A 173 -10.52 7.29 5.34
CA ARG A 173 -11.31 8.52 5.51
C ARG A 173 -12.32 8.72 4.38
N ASN A 174 -11.89 8.50 3.14
CA ASN A 174 -12.61 8.94 1.96
C ASN A 174 -13.29 7.78 1.21
N ILE A 175 -12.91 6.52 1.45
CA ILE A 175 -13.52 5.35 0.78
C ILE A 175 -14.26 4.47 1.79
N ILE A 176 -13.54 3.92 2.77
CA ILE A 176 -14.09 2.89 3.67
C ILE A 176 -15.15 3.45 4.61
N ARG A 177 -14.83 4.55 5.32
CA ARG A 177 -15.76 5.14 6.30
C ARG A 177 -17.07 5.61 5.64
N PRO A 178 -17.06 6.33 4.50
CA PRO A 178 -18.30 6.72 3.84
C PRO A 178 -19.12 5.53 3.34
N TYR A 179 -18.47 4.46 2.87
CA TYR A 179 -19.15 3.21 2.53
C TYR A 179 -19.87 2.60 3.73
N LEU A 180 -19.18 2.43 4.86
CA LEU A 180 -19.77 1.88 6.08
C LEU A 180 -20.92 2.75 6.61
N GLN A 181 -20.75 4.07 6.61
CA GLN A 181 -21.82 5.01 7.01
C GLN A 181 -23.06 4.89 6.12
N SER A 182 -22.89 4.70 4.81
CA SER A 182 -24.03 4.53 3.90
C SER A 182 -24.81 3.24 4.16
N ARG A 183 -24.15 2.21 4.70
CA ARG A 183 -24.76 0.93 5.08
C ARG A 183 -25.44 1.01 6.44
N SER A 184 -24.83 1.69 7.41
CA SER A 184 -25.40 1.84 8.77
C SER A 184 -26.57 2.82 8.83
N SER A 185 -26.72 3.69 7.82
CA SER A 185 -27.84 4.64 7.71
C SER A 185 -29.09 4.03 7.07
N GLN A 186 -29.08 2.72 6.76
CA GLN A 186 -30.29 1.98 6.39
C GLN A 186 -31.06 1.65 7.69
N PRO A 187 -32.37 1.92 7.78
CA PRO A 187 -33.12 1.79 9.02
C PRO A 187 -33.32 0.30 9.35
N GLU A 188 -32.43 -0.26 10.17
CA GLU A 188 -32.59 -1.55 10.86
C GLU A 188 -32.44 -1.38 12.39
N CYS A 189 -32.70 -0.19 12.91
CA CYS A 189 -32.74 0.06 14.36
C CYS A 189 -34.06 0.68 14.83
N ASP A 190 -35.16 0.47 14.09
CA ASP A 190 -36.52 0.74 14.56
C ASP A 190 -37.34 -0.57 14.49
N SER A 191 -36.97 -1.55 15.30
CA SER A 191 -37.89 -2.63 15.68
C SER A 191 -37.59 -3.03 17.11
N ASP A 192 -38.10 -2.24 18.04
CA ASP A 192 -38.56 -2.65 19.37
C ASP A 192 -39.11 -1.41 20.08
N ALA A 193 -40.36 -1.06 19.74
CA ALA A 193 -41.23 -0.15 20.50
C ALA A 193 -42.58 -0.83 20.74
#